data_AF-A0A842SGM4-F1
#
_entry.id   AF-A0A842SGM4-F1
#
_cell.length_a   1.000
_cell.length_b   1.000
_cell.length_c   1.000
_cell.angle_alpha   90.00
_cell.angle_beta   90.00
_cell.angle_gamma   90.00
#
_symmetry.space_group_name_H-M   'P 1'
#
loop_
_entity.id
_entity.type
_entity.pdbx_description
1 polymer ?
#
loop_
_entity_poly.entity_id
_entity_poly.type
_entity_poly.pdbx_seq_one_letter_code
_entity_poly.pdbx_strand_id
1 'polypeptide(L)'
;MGFELDKKNTIRKLQNLDKSKKGCVDEKIKDLVDFLNDSDDFYTTSSCSGRIMILTDPAEKKKHEVKWLFSSHHPVKYQDIDRKLKNLPDDVVYFRMEAPILHVCARNMEKADFLLDCANQAGFRRAGIITISRRIIIEIFSTERIDVPVSENK
;
A
#
# COMPACT_ATOMS: atom_id res chain seq x y z
N MET A 1 9.66 -6.56 24.42
CA MET A 1 9.57 -7.69 23.47
C MET A 1 10.73 -7.57 22.51
N GLY A 2 11.54 -8.61 22.35
CA GLY A 2 12.66 -8.60 21.40
C GLY A 2 12.18 -8.61 19.95
N PHE A 3 13.06 -8.14 19.05
CA PHE A 3 12.80 -8.07 17.61
C PHE A 3 12.29 -9.40 17.03
N GLU A 4 12.93 -10.52 17.36
CA GLU A 4 12.56 -11.86 16.85
C GLU A 4 11.11 -12.25 17.15
N LEU A 5 10.68 -12.03 18.39
CA LEU A 5 9.33 -12.36 18.82
C LEU A 5 8.31 -11.48 18.10
N ASP A 6 8.64 -10.21 17.92
CA ASP A 6 7.78 -9.25 17.24
C ASP A 6 7.67 -9.55 15.73
N LYS A 7 8.79 -9.87 15.08
CA LYS A 7 8.89 -10.36 13.70
C LYS A 7 8.02 -11.61 13.50
N LYS A 8 8.27 -12.67 14.29
CA LYS A 8 7.52 -13.93 14.22
C LYS A 8 6.02 -13.72 14.37
N ASN A 9 5.61 -12.90 15.34
CA ASN A 9 4.20 -12.61 15.59
C ASN A 9 3.57 -11.80 14.47
N THR A 10 4.30 -10.85 13.87
CA THR A 10 3.80 -10.01 12.78
C THR A 10 3.63 -10.83 11.50
N ILE A 11 4.65 -11.59 11.09
CA ILE A 11 4.58 -12.43 9.89
C ILE A 11 3.47 -13.47 10.02
N ARG A 12 3.36 -14.14 11.18
CA ARG A 12 2.27 -15.09 11.44
C ARG A 12 0.89 -14.44 11.34
N LYS A 13 0.73 -13.20 11.80
CA LYS A 13 -0.54 -12.46 11.64
C LYS A 13 -0.85 -12.17 10.18
N LEU A 14 0.13 -11.74 9.39
CA LEU A 14 -0.04 -11.45 7.96
C LEU A 14 -0.42 -12.71 7.17
N GLN A 15 0.16 -13.87 7.51
CA GLN A 15 -0.17 -15.14 6.84
C GLN A 15 -1.57 -15.67 7.17
N ASN A 16 -2.07 -15.44 8.39
CA ASN A 16 -3.37 -15.97 8.83
C ASN A 16 -4.53 -14.99 8.60
N LEU A 17 -4.25 -13.69 8.62
CA LEU A 17 -5.25 -12.61 8.65
C LEU A 17 -4.70 -11.40 7.87
N ASP A 18 -4.59 -11.55 6.55
CA ASP A 18 -4.37 -10.41 5.67
C ASP A 18 -5.61 -9.50 5.70
N LYS A 19 -5.40 -8.26 6.15
CA LYS A 19 -6.47 -7.26 6.32
C LYS A 19 -6.70 -6.40 5.08
N SER A 20 -5.91 -6.58 4.02
CA SER A 20 -6.14 -5.91 2.76
C SER A 20 -7.46 -6.36 2.15
N LYS A 21 -8.05 -5.54 1.29
CA LYS A 21 -9.25 -5.95 0.53
C LYS A 21 -8.99 -7.13 -0.40
N LYS A 22 -7.73 -7.37 -0.77
CA LYS A 22 -7.30 -8.51 -1.59
C LYS A 22 -7.26 -9.81 -0.78
N GLY A 23 -6.94 -9.72 0.52
CA GLY A 23 -6.82 -10.87 1.41
C GLY A 23 -5.55 -11.68 1.21
N CYS A 24 -4.60 -11.18 0.42
CA CYS A 24 -3.27 -11.76 0.26
C CYS A 24 -2.26 -10.70 -0.21
N VAL A 25 -0.97 -11.00 -0.01
CA VAL A 25 0.15 -10.20 -0.52
C VAL A 25 0.09 -10.14 -2.05
N ASP A 26 0.44 -8.99 -2.60
CA ASP A 26 0.51 -8.81 -4.05
C ASP A 26 1.65 -9.59 -4.69
N GLU A 27 1.31 -10.40 -5.70
CA GLU A 27 2.25 -11.25 -6.45
C GLU A 27 3.47 -10.48 -6.96
N LYS A 28 3.26 -9.26 -7.47
CA LYS A 28 4.32 -8.40 -8.03
C LYS A 28 5.41 -7.99 -7.05
N ILE A 29 5.12 -7.99 -5.75
CA ILE A 29 6.07 -7.60 -4.70
C ILE A 29 6.33 -8.74 -3.73
N LYS A 30 5.75 -9.92 -3.97
CA LYS A 30 5.84 -11.06 -3.07
C LYS A 30 7.29 -11.48 -2.84
N ASP A 31 8.10 -11.54 -3.90
CA ASP A 31 9.50 -11.94 -3.79
C ASP A 31 10.31 -10.95 -2.94
N LEU A 32 10.04 -9.64 -3.07
CA LEU A 32 10.67 -8.61 -2.23
C LEU A 32 10.20 -8.72 -0.76
N VAL A 33 8.91 -8.96 -0.54
CA VAL A 33 8.34 -9.17 0.80
C VAL A 33 8.96 -10.38 1.47
N ASP A 34 9.09 -11.49 0.74
CA ASP A 34 9.68 -12.73 1.24
C ASP A 34 11.18 -12.53 1.53
N PHE A 35 11.93 -11.88 0.63
CA PHE A 35 13.33 -11.53 0.84
C PHE A 35 13.55 -10.69 2.11
N LEU A 36 12.72 -9.66 2.32
CA LEU A 36 12.79 -8.83 3.53
C LEU A 36 12.42 -9.62 4.80
N ASN A 37 11.44 -10.53 4.71
CA ASN A 37 11.00 -11.33 5.84
C ASN A 37 11.97 -12.47 6.19
N ASP A 38 12.78 -12.94 5.24
CA ASP A 38 13.82 -13.94 5.47
C ASP A 38 15.05 -13.34 6.16
N SER A 39 15.34 -12.06 5.91
CA SER A 39 16.46 -11.35 6.54
C SER A 39 16.35 -11.25 8.07
N ASP A 40 17.42 -11.55 8.80
CA ASP A 40 17.47 -11.34 10.24
C ASP A 40 17.24 -9.88 10.67
N ASP A 41 17.45 -8.90 9.80
CA ASP A 41 17.41 -7.48 10.19
C ASP A 41 16.08 -6.78 9.89
N PHE A 42 15.19 -7.44 9.15
CA PHE A 42 13.96 -6.82 8.66
C PHE A 42 12.74 -7.74 8.78
N TYR A 43 11.57 -7.11 8.78
CA TYR A 43 10.31 -7.77 8.44
C TYR A 43 9.27 -6.74 7.98
N THR A 44 8.42 -7.16 7.06
CA THR A 44 7.30 -6.36 6.58
C THR A 44 6.15 -6.35 7.60
N THR A 45 5.50 -5.19 7.77
CA THR A 45 4.28 -5.04 8.57
C THR A 45 3.03 -4.86 7.70
N SER A 46 3.21 -4.37 6.47
CA SER A 46 2.20 -4.29 5.42
C SER A 46 2.85 -3.94 4.08
N SER A 47 2.17 -4.22 2.98
CA SER A 47 2.66 -3.94 1.64
C SER A 47 1.52 -3.85 0.60
N CYS A 48 1.76 -3.12 -0.49
CA CYS A 48 0.87 -2.99 -1.66
C CYS A 48 1.72 -2.68 -2.89
N SER A 49 1.47 -3.37 -4.01
CA SER A 49 2.24 -3.23 -5.26
C SER A 49 1.80 -2.06 -6.15
N GLY A 50 0.97 -1.18 -5.59
CA GLY A 50 0.27 -0.13 -6.33
C GLY A 50 -1.07 -0.64 -6.87
N ARG A 51 -1.99 0.28 -7.09
CA ARG A 51 -3.35 -0.06 -7.50
C ARG A 51 -4.02 1.06 -8.29
N ILE A 52 -4.93 0.65 -9.17
CA ILE A 52 -5.87 1.51 -9.86
C ILE A 52 -7.25 1.26 -9.25
N MET A 53 -7.97 2.33 -8.95
CA MET A 53 -9.26 2.27 -8.28
C MET A 53 -10.25 3.24 -8.93
N ILE A 54 -11.53 2.87 -8.87
CA ILE A 54 -12.63 3.80 -9.08
C ILE A 54 -13.42 3.80 -7.77
N LEU A 55 -13.54 4.96 -7.14
CA LEU A 55 -14.16 5.08 -5.82
C LEU A 55 -14.99 6.35 -5.71
N THR A 56 -16.03 6.32 -4.90
CA THR A 56 -16.79 7.53 -4.57
C THR A 56 -16.00 8.40 -3.60
N ASP A 57 -16.07 9.71 -3.77
CA ASP A 57 -15.67 10.70 -2.78
C ASP A 57 -16.93 11.31 -2.17
N PRO A 58 -17.42 10.74 -1.06
CA PRO A 58 -18.63 11.24 -0.43
C PRO A 58 -18.35 12.63 0.15
N ALA A 59 -19.32 13.55 0.00
CA ALA A 59 -19.23 14.91 0.51
C ALA A 59 -18.72 14.98 1.97
N GLU A 60 -18.09 16.10 2.35
CA GLU A 60 -17.20 16.28 3.53
C GLU A 60 -17.62 15.60 4.85
N LYS A 61 -18.92 15.36 5.06
CA LYS A 61 -19.49 14.76 6.29
C LYS A 61 -19.69 13.23 6.23
N LYS A 62 -19.29 12.55 5.16
CA LYS A 62 -19.57 11.12 4.92
C LYS A 62 -18.34 10.27 4.53
N LYS A 63 -17.12 10.64 4.94
CA LYS A 63 -15.86 9.93 4.58
C LYS A 63 -15.87 8.41 4.85
N HIS A 64 -16.72 7.91 5.75
CA HIS A 64 -16.88 6.46 6.01
C HIS A 64 -17.74 5.71 4.96
N GLU A 65 -18.39 6.43 4.04
CA GLU A 65 -19.26 5.87 2.99
C GLU A 65 -18.55 5.69 1.64
N VAL A 66 -17.21 5.78 1.58
CA VAL A 66 -16.43 5.58 0.35
C VAL A 66 -16.71 4.18 -0.24
N LYS A 67 -17.39 4.15 -1.38
CA LYS A 67 -17.69 2.92 -2.12
C LYS A 67 -16.58 2.67 -3.13
N TRP A 68 -16.01 1.46 -3.08
CA TRP A 68 -15.04 1.02 -4.07
C TRP A 68 -15.79 0.36 -5.23
N LEU A 69 -15.90 1.07 -6.34
CA LEU A 69 -16.63 0.62 -7.53
C LEU A 69 -15.78 -0.34 -8.37
N PHE A 70 -14.45 -0.18 -8.30
CA PHE A 70 -13.44 -0.99 -8.97
C PHE A 70 -12.09 -0.90 -8.25
N SER A 71 -11.29 -1.98 -8.30
CA SER A 71 -9.90 -2.01 -7.85
C SER A 71 -9.09 -3.04 -8.63
N SER A 72 -7.87 -2.72 -9.00
CA SER A 72 -6.93 -3.62 -9.67
C SER A 72 -5.49 -3.34 -9.25
N HIS A 73 -4.70 -4.40 -9.06
CA HIS A 73 -3.25 -4.34 -8.83
C HIS A 73 -2.44 -4.53 -10.14
N HIS A 74 -3.13 -4.58 -11.29
CA HIS A 74 -2.55 -4.70 -12.63
C HIS A 74 -2.96 -3.54 -13.52
N PRO A 75 -2.18 -3.22 -14.58
CA PRO A 75 -2.60 -2.24 -15.58
C PRO A 75 -4.00 -2.58 -16.13
N VAL A 76 -4.80 -1.55 -16.32
CA VAL A 76 -6.21 -1.65 -16.72
C VAL A 76 -6.38 -1.00 -18.08
N LYS A 77 -7.03 -1.68 -19.03
CA LYS A 77 -7.41 -1.08 -20.31
C LYS A 77 -8.74 -0.36 -20.14
N TYR A 78 -8.99 0.67 -20.96
CA TYR A 78 -10.27 1.38 -20.95
C TYR A 78 -11.48 0.44 -21.07
N GLN A 79 -11.38 -0.57 -21.93
CA GLN A 79 -12.42 -1.58 -22.15
C GLN A 79 -12.77 -2.40 -20.89
N ASP A 80 -11.86 -2.50 -19.92
CA ASP A 80 -12.09 -3.24 -18.68
C ASP A 80 -12.95 -2.43 -17.69
N ILE A 81 -13.02 -1.10 -17.87
CA ILE A 81 -13.70 -0.18 -16.95
C ILE A 81 -14.81 0.65 -17.62
N ASP A 82 -14.98 0.59 -18.94
CA ASP A 82 -15.95 1.42 -19.66
C ASP A 82 -17.39 1.23 -19.14
N ARG A 83 -17.80 -0.01 -18.85
CA ARG A 83 -19.12 -0.33 -18.29
C ARG A 83 -19.32 0.23 -16.89
N LYS A 84 -18.24 0.30 -16.09
CA LYS A 84 -18.27 0.91 -14.76
C LYS A 84 -18.42 2.43 -14.88
N LEU A 85 -17.66 3.05 -15.77
CA LEU A 85 -17.72 4.48 -16.04
C LEU A 85 -19.08 4.93 -16.63
N LYS A 86 -19.78 4.06 -17.36
CA LYS A 86 -21.12 4.35 -17.91
C LYS A 86 -22.24 4.31 -16.87
N ASN A 87 -22.05 3.64 -15.73
CA ASN A 87 -23.08 3.43 -14.70
C ASN A 87 -22.56 3.86 -13.32
N LEU A 88 -22.15 5.12 -13.21
CA LEU A 88 -21.64 5.68 -11.97
C LEU A 88 -22.79 6.13 -11.05
N PRO A 89 -22.61 6.04 -9.72
CA PRO A 89 -23.57 6.57 -8.77
C PRO A 89 -23.63 8.09 -8.80
N ASP A 90 -24.67 8.64 -8.18
CA ASP A 90 -24.88 10.08 -8.01
C ASP A 90 -24.03 10.67 -6.86
N ASP A 91 -22.74 10.34 -6.88
CA ASP A 91 -21.70 10.80 -5.98
C ASP A 91 -20.57 11.40 -6.84
N VAL A 92 -19.66 12.18 -6.24
CA VAL A 92 -18.39 12.49 -6.92
C VAL A 92 -17.61 11.18 -7.02
N VAL A 93 -17.13 10.84 -8.22
CA VAL A 93 -16.37 9.61 -8.46
C VAL A 93 -14.98 9.95 -8.93
N TYR A 94 -13.98 9.34 -8.29
CA TYR A 94 -12.58 9.47 -8.66
C TYR A 94 -12.06 8.20 -9.32
N PHE A 95 -11.32 8.41 -10.40
CA PHE A 95 -10.29 7.49 -10.83
C PHE A 95 -9.00 7.80 -10.07
N ARG A 96 -8.48 6.82 -9.35
CA ARG A 96 -7.27 6.95 -8.54
C ARG A 96 -6.23 5.90 -8.94
N MET A 97 -4.99 6.33 -9.11
CA MET A 97 -3.83 5.44 -9.15
C MET A 97 -2.93 5.78 -7.97
N GLU A 98 -2.58 4.77 -7.19
CA GLU A 98 -1.62 4.86 -6.09
C GLU A 98 -0.41 3.98 -6.39
N ALA A 99 0.78 4.53 -6.17
CA ALA A 99 2.04 3.83 -6.31
C ALA A 99 2.22 2.69 -5.28
N PRO A 100 3.25 1.83 -5.45
CA PRO A 100 3.63 0.86 -4.44
C PRO A 100 3.98 1.50 -3.10
N ILE A 101 3.65 0.79 -2.03
CA ILE A 101 3.98 1.18 -0.65
C ILE A 101 4.31 -0.06 0.18
N LEU A 102 5.38 0.01 0.96
CA LEU A 102 5.80 -1.02 1.90
C LEU A 102 6.07 -0.38 3.26
N HIS A 103 5.68 -1.09 4.32
CA HIS A 103 6.10 -0.78 5.67
C HIS A 103 7.00 -1.90 6.17
N VAL A 104 8.24 -1.55 6.50
CA VAL A 104 9.28 -2.49 6.90
C VAL A 104 9.80 -2.08 8.28
N CYS A 105 9.77 -2.99 9.23
CA CYS A 105 10.45 -2.79 10.50
C CYS A 105 11.91 -3.20 10.39
N ALA A 106 12.82 -2.32 10.82
CA ALA A 106 14.24 -2.61 10.97
C ALA A 106 14.57 -3.00 12.42
N ARG A 107 15.61 -3.82 12.59
CA ARG A 107 16.13 -4.25 13.90
C ARG A 107 16.61 -3.10 14.76
N ASN A 108 17.31 -2.14 14.15
CA ASN A 108 17.93 -1.01 14.82
C ASN A 108 18.08 0.16 13.83
N MET A 109 18.58 1.30 14.31
CA MET A 109 18.73 2.51 13.49
C MET A 109 19.74 2.35 12.35
N GLU A 110 20.83 1.59 12.56
CA GLU A 110 21.82 1.32 11.51
C GLU A 110 21.20 0.57 10.33
N LYS A 111 20.37 -0.44 10.62
CA LYS A 111 19.64 -1.19 9.58
C LYS A 111 18.53 -0.37 8.94
N ALA A 112 17.91 0.53 9.68
CA ALA A 112 16.94 1.47 9.12
C ALA A 112 17.60 2.42 8.11
N ASP A 113 18.76 2.98 8.45
CA ASP A 113 19.56 3.84 7.59
C ASP A 113 19.99 3.10 6.31
N PHE A 114 20.54 1.88 6.45
CA PHE A 114 20.89 1.03 5.32
C PHE A 114 19.70 0.78 4.38
N LEU A 115 18.51 0.50 4.92
CA LEU A 115 17.33 0.25 4.10
C LEU A 115 16.83 1.52 3.39
N LEU A 116 16.90 2.67 4.05
CA LEU A 116 16.58 3.96 3.44
C LEU A 116 17.51 4.27 2.27
N ASP A 117 18.81 4.02 2.40
CA ASP A 117 19.78 4.21 1.32
C ASP A 117 19.47 3.30 0.13
N CYS A 118 19.16 2.02 0.39
CA CYS A 118 18.73 1.10 -0.66
C CYS A 118 17.45 1.59 -1.35
N ALA A 119 16.46 2.04 -0.59
CA ALA A 119 15.20 2.58 -1.12
C ALA A 119 15.43 3.82 -2.00
N ASN A 120 16.27 4.75 -1.54
CA ASN A 120 16.66 5.96 -2.27
C ASN A 120 17.36 5.63 -3.59
N GLN A 121 18.31 4.69 -3.58
CA GLN A 121 19.01 4.23 -4.78
C GLN A 121 18.06 3.51 -5.76
N ALA A 122 17.05 2.81 -5.25
CA ALA A 122 16.00 2.17 -6.04
C ALA A 122 14.93 3.15 -6.58
N GLY A 123 15.05 4.45 -6.29
CA GLY A 123 14.14 5.49 -6.80
C GLY A 123 13.03 5.92 -5.83
N PHE A 124 12.90 5.27 -4.67
CA PHE A 124 11.93 5.64 -3.63
C PHE A 124 12.44 6.79 -2.76
N ARG A 125 12.69 7.96 -3.38
CA ARG A 125 13.33 9.13 -2.76
C ARG A 125 12.57 9.77 -1.60
N ARG A 126 11.33 9.31 -1.34
CA ARG A 126 10.47 9.79 -0.26
C ARG A 126 10.33 8.77 0.86
N ALA A 127 11.09 7.66 0.82
CA ALA A 127 11.14 6.72 1.91
C ALA A 127 11.56 7.40 3.21
N GLY A 128 10.98 6.99 4.34
CA GLY A 128 11.22 7.65 5.62
C GLY A 128 10.84 6.79 6.81
N ILE A 129 11.42 7.11 7.98
CA ILE A 129 11.05 6.46 9.24
C ILE A 129 9.79 7.13 9.78
N ILE A 130 8.72 6.36 9.93
CA ILE A 130 7.42 6.85 10.42
C ILE A 130 7.19 6.52 11.90
N THR A 131 7.99 5.63 12.50
CA THR A 131 7.91 5.26 13.92
C THR A 131 9.27 4.78 14.41
N ILE A 132 9.64 5.12 15.65
CA ILE A 132 10.92 4.72 16.28
C ILE A 132 10.70 4.06 17.65
N SER A 133 9.72 4.52 18.43
CA SER A 133 9.61 4.23 19.87
C SER A 133 9.46 2.74 20.22
N ARG A 134 8.58 2.02 19.53
CA ARG A 134 8.33 0.58 19.77
C ARG A 134 8.92 -0.30 18.68
N ARG A 135 8.87 0.18 17.44
CA ARG A 135 9.33 -0.47 16.22
C ARG A 135 9.93 0.63 15.37
N ILE A 136 11.07 0.38 14.73
CA ILE A 136 11.65 1.31 13.76
C ILE A 136 11.04 0.97 12.41
N ILE A 137 9.96 1.66 12.04
CA ILE A 137 9.21 1.37 10.81
C ILE A 137 9.60 2.37 9.74
N ILE A 138 10.09 1.85 8.62
CA ILE A 138 10.38 2.55 7.39
C ILE A 138 9.17 2.41 6.47
N GLU A 139 8.64 3.53 6.01
CA GLU A 139 7.68 3.60 4.91
C GLU A 139 8.46 3.81 3.61
N ILE A 140 8.34 2.87 2.68
CA ILE A 140 8.94 2.94 1.34
C ILE A 140 7.81 3.09 0.35
N PHE A 141 7.68 4.27 -0.26
CA PHE A 141 6.61 4.58 -1.20
C PHE A 141 7.11 5.47 -2.33
N SER A 142 6.43 5.39 -3.48
CA SER A 142 6.71 6.27 -4.61
C SER A 142 5.68 7.39 -4.72
N THR A 143 6.03 8.47 -5.42
CA THR A 143 5.20 9.69 -5.48
C THR A 143 4.21 9.71 -6.64
N GLU A 144 4.32 8.79 -7.59
CA GLU A 144 3.41 8.72 -8.73
C GLU A 144 1.99 8.47 -8.23
N ARG A 145 1.11 9.42 -8.56
CA ARG A 145 -0.27 9.38 -8.12
C ARG A 145 -1.13 10.05 -9.17
N ILE A 146 -2.28 9.45 -9.45
CA ILE A 146 -3.32 10.05 -10.27
C ILE A 146 -4.55 10.16 -9.38
N ASP A 147 -5.15 11.35 -9.36
CA ASP A 147 -6.42 11.64 -8.71
C ASP A 147 -7.24 12.50 -9.65
N VAL A 148 -8.20 11.88 -10.33
CA VAL A 148 -8.99 12.55 -11.36
C VAL A 148 -10.47 12.31 -11.08
N PRO A 149 -11.28 13.36 -10.88
CA PRO A 149 -12.72 13.20 -10.86
C PRO A 149 -13.18 12.80 -12.26
N VAL A 150 -13.92 11.68 -12.35
CA VAL A 150 -14.46 11.14 -13.60
C VAL A 150 -15.98 11.30 -13.70
N SER A 151 -16.62 11.68 -12.59
CA SER A 151 -18.02 12.06 -12.54
C SER A 151 -18.24 13.03 -11.39
N GLU A 152 -19.03 14.06 -11.64
CA GLU A 152 -19.54 15.00 -10.65
C GLU A 152 -20.98 15.30 -11.05
N ASN A 153 -21.94 14.72 -10.34
CA ASN A 153 -23.34 15.13 -10.47
C ASN A 153 -23.68 16.01 -9.27
N LYS A 154 -24.31 17.15 -9.58
CA LYS A 154 -24.80 18.16 -8.63
C LYS A 154 -26.14 17.78 -8.04
#